data_AF-A0A0G1PKL8-F1
#
_entry.id   AF-A0A0G1PKL8-F1
#
_cell.length_a   1.000
_cell.length_b   1.000
_cell.length_c   1.000
_cell.angle_alpha   90.00
_cell.angle_beta   90.00
_cell.angle_gamma   90.00
#
_symmetry.space_group_name_H-M   'P 1'
#
loop_
_entity.id
_entity.type
_entity.pdbx_description
1 polymer ?
#
loop_
_entity_poly.entity_id
_entity_poly.type
_entity_poly.pdbx_seq_one_letter_code
_entity_poly.pdbx_strand_id
1 'polypeptide(L)'
;MLTNKSFNLTGGILPALAFTLPVLVSSVAYLIIHRNRLTKSLLFAASIIMIVASLINLTLIFPQNGQSTLFLLPFRAGWSIAIDTLKSWQTALLGTGPDTFLTTFTRLRPSYLNTDNLTWIIRFPESSNYIFTLITTTGIIGTLSFLSAFIRPVCISIKHCKANTDNPAYVFLSLALISVLISFFAIPAGTVTLILGIVLLIALTAEFDLLELKNIQNTDLKLSRKTDPSKFTLMLPSVILTFASTFLLSVYWYYALPTYSASMSARQAEALITTNPVGAYLKEINAAKLDPYNVNYALSLSQFFKSLSLVLLNKKDATADDKKNATDYMQKTIDYGKQAALLDPYNVIVWENLADIYQSFIGFAEGAHNFAISHLAQAIALDQSNPHLRLKLGILFFNLGDSDQAIKLLNQAIELKQNWAIPYYNISAIYKLNKDYSRALQYIQASQQYTSPASTDFAKVQDEIKSIEKLLTTPTTPTPTPTPSKK
;
A
#
# COMPACT_ATOMS: atom_id res chain seq x y z
N MET A 1 -11.46 -16.18 8.15
CA MET A 1 -10.98 -15.12 9.08
C MET A 1 -10.24 -15.69 10.29
N LEU A 2 -10.70 -16.78 10.93
CA LEU A 2 -10.04 -17.37 12.11
C LEU A 2 -8.75 -18.15 11.85
N THR A 3 -8.34 -18.35 10.60
CA THR A 3 -7.11 -19.08 10.24
C THR A 3 -5.89 -18.17 10.11
N ASN A 4 -6.06 -16.85 10.06
CA ASN A 4 -4.95 -15.91 9.98
C ASN A 4 -4.45 -15.57 11.39
N LYS A 5 -3.26 -16.03 11.74
CA LYS A 5 -2.64 -15.81 13.06
C LYS A 5 -2.38 -14.34 13.39
N SER A 6 -2.38 -13.44 12.39
CA SER A 6 -2.21 -11.99 12.59
C SER A 6 -3.52 -11.21 12.74
N PHE A 7 -4.67 -11.87 12.61
CA PHE A 7 -5.97 -11.21 12.76
C PHE A 7 -6.24 -10.88 14.24
N ASN A 8 -6.49 -9.61 14.53
CA ASN A 8 -7.00 -9.15 15.81
C ASN A 8 -8.16 -8.16 15.60
N LEU A 9 -8.97 -7.94 16.64
CA LEU A 9 -10.16 -7.08 16.58
C LEU A 9 -9.84 -5.60 16.29
N THR A 10 -8.58 -5.21 16.48
CA THR A 10 -8.08 -3.86 16.20
C THR A 10 -7.59 -3.69 14.75
N GLY A 11 -7.69 -4.74 13.92
CA GLY A 11 -7.34 -4.70 12.49
C GLY A 11 -5.85 -4.93 12.17
N GLY A 12 -5.00 -5.13 13.16
CA GLY A 12 -3.59 -5.43 12.99
C GLY A 12 -2.77 -5.24 14.28
N ILE A 13 -1.51 -5.69 14.28
CA ILE A 13 -0.62 -5.67 15.44
C ILE A 13 -0.30 -4.23 15.87
N LEU A 14 -0.01 -3.33 14.92
CA LEU A 14 0.35 -1.94 15.21
C LEU A 14 -0.83 -1.13 15.77
N PRO A 15 -2.04 -1.15 15.17
CA PRO A 15 -3.21 -0.51 15.79
C PRO A 15 -3.54 -1.06 17.18
N ALA A 16 -3.30 -2.35 17.43
CA ALA A 16 -3.48 -2.94 18.75
C ALA A 16 -2.55 -2.28 19.76
N LEU A 17 -1.25 -2.21 19.47
CA LEU A 17 -0.27 -1.57 20.37
C LEU A 17 -0.51 -0.08 20.53
N ALA A 18 -0.90 0.60 19.45
CA ALA A 18 -1.29 2.01 19.45
C ALA A 18 -2.51 2.28 20.33
N PHE A 19 -3.39 1.29 20.51
CA PHE A 19 -4.53 1.37 21.41
C PHE A 19 -4.14 0.96 22.84
N THR A 20 -3.39 -0.14 23.00
CA THR A 20 -3.14 -0.72 24.31
C THR A 20 -2.17 0.07 25.14
N LEU A 21 -1.10 0.61 24.54
CA LEU A 21 -0.07 1.35 25.27
C LEU A 21 -0.61 2.66 25.89
N PRO A 22 -1.32 3.54 25.16
CA PRO A 22 -1.89 4.75 25.77
C PRO A 22 -2.85 4.47 26.91
N VAL A 23 -3.73 3.49 26.74
CA VAL A 23 -4.70 3.11 27.78
C VAL A 23 -3.99 2.50 28.98
N LEU A 24 -2.95 1.69 28.77
CA LEU A 24 -2.15 1.11 29.85
C LEU A 24 -1.43 2.17 30.68
N VAL A 25 -0.68 3.07 30.04
CA VAL A 25 0.05 4.16 30.72
C VAL A 25 -0.90 4.99 31.59
N SER A 26 -2.07 5.30 31.04
CA SER A 26 -3.08 6.11 31.71
C SER A 26 -3.76 5.37 32.85
N SER A 27 -4.05 4.07 32.68
CA SER A 27 -4.64 3.23 33.72
C SER A 27 -3.71 3.09 34.93
N VAL A 28 -2.41 2.90 34.68
CA VAL A 28 -1.39 2.83 35.73
C VAL A 28 -1.28 4.15 36.49
N ALA A 29 -1.28 5.29 35.79
CA ALA A 29 -1.27 6.59 36.44
C ALA A 29 -2.54 6.84 37.29
N TYR A 30 -3.71 6.45 36.78
CA TYR A 30 -4.98 6.57 37.50
C TYR A 30 -4.97 5.73 38.79
N LEU A 31 -4.39 4.53 38.77
CA LEU A 31 -4.26 3.66 39.95
C LEU A 31 -3.51 4.31 41.11
N ILE A 32 -2.48 5.10 40.80
CA ILE A 32 -1.64 5.77 41.79
C ILE A 32 -2.42 6.89 42.49
N ILE A 33 -3.24 7.64 41.74
CA ILE A 33 -3.89 8.86 42.20
C ILE A 33 -5.23 8.58 42.89
N HIS A 34 -6.00 7.61 42.38
CA HIS A 34 -7.34 7.35 42.89
C HIS A 34 -7.29 6.78 44.33
N ARG A 35 -8.35 6.93 45.13
CA ARG A 35 -8.37 6.46 46.54
C ARG A 35 -9.27 5.25 46.80
N ASN A 36 -10.32 5.05 46.00
CA ASN A 36 -11.29 3.98 46.23
C ASN A 36 -10.71 2.58 45.89
N ARG A 37 -10.85 1.64 46.84
CA ARG A 37 -10.27 0.29 46.78
C ARG A 37 -10.88 -0.59 45.69
N LEU A 38 -12.18 -0.48 45.44
CA LEU A 38 -12.90 -1.34 44.49
C LEU A 38 -12.49 -0.99 43.06
N THR A 39 -12.51 0.30 42.73
CA THR A 39 -12.01 0.86 41.47
C THR A 39 -10.52 0.61 41.26
N LYS A 40 -9.70 0.66 42.31
CA LYS A 40 -8.28 0.27 42.22
C LYS A 40 -8.11 -1.19 41.82
N SER A 41 -8.88 -2.09 42.43
CA SER A 41 -8.82 -3.52 42.10
C SER A 41 -9.21 -3.77 40.63
N LEU A 42 -10.30 -3.14 40.17
CA LEU A 42 -10.76 -3.25 38.78
C LEU A 42 -9.74 -2.70 37.77
N LEU A 43 -9.17 -1.53 38.03
CA LEU A 43 -8.17 -0.93 37.14
C LEU A 43 -6.83 -1.66 37.16
N PHE A 44 -6.49 -2.31 38.28
CA PHE A 44 -5.32 -3.17 38.37
C PHE A 44 -5.51 -4.42 37.51
N ALA A 45 -6.68 -5.06 37.60
CA ALA A 45 -7.05 -6.15 36.72
C ALA A 45 -7.05 -5.73 35.24
N ALA A 46 -7.62 -4.57 34.92
CA ALA A 46 -7.60 -4.01 33.56
C ALA A 46 -6.16 -3.77 33.07
N SER A 47 -5.29 -3.20 33.91
CA SER A 47 -3.88 -2.96 33.56
C SER A 47 -3.13 -4.26 33.30
N ILE A 48 -3.39 -5.32 34.08
CA ILE A 48 -2.83 -6.66 33.82
C ILE A 48 -3.29 -7.18 32.46
N ILE A 49 -4.59 -7.09 32.14
CA ILE A 49 -5.12 -7.52 30.85
C ILE A 49 -4.45 -6.74 29.72
N MET A 50 -4.25 -5.44 29.87
CA MET A 50 -3.59 -4.59 28.87
C MET A 50 -2.10 -4.90 28.71
N ILE A 51 -1.40 -5.25 29.79
CA ILE A 51 0.00 -5.73 29.73
C ILE A 51 0.05 -7.04 28.95
N VAL A 52 -0.80 -8.01 29.31
CA VAL A 52 -0.86 -9.32 28.63
C VAL A 52 -1.19 -9.12 27.15
N ALA A 53 -2.17 -8.30 26.81
CA ALA A 53 -2.54 -7.99 25.44
C ALA A 53 -1.39 -7.32 24.67
N SER A 54 -0.68 -6.37 25.28
CA SER A 54 0.47 -5.70 24.66
C SER A 54 1.62 -6.68 24.45
N LEU A 55 1.90 -7.56 25.42
CA LEU A 55 2.95 -8.56 25.33
C LEU A 55 2.66 -9.58 24.22
N ILE A 56 1.41 -10.04 24.10
CA ILE A 56 0.97 -10.91 23.00
C ILE A 56 1.20 -10.21 21.65
N ASN A 57 0.83 -8.94 21.51
CA ASN A 57 1.04 -8.23 20.24
C ASN A 57 2.54 -8.03 19.95
N LEU A 58 3.37 -7.76 20.97
CA LEU A 58 4.83 -7.67 20.81
C LEU A 58 5.45 -8.99 20.37
N THR A 59 5.01 -10.13 20.90
CA THR A 59 5.53 -11.45 20.48
C THR A 59 5.17 -11.78 19.02
N LEU A 60 4.06 -11.25 18.50
CA LEU A 60 3.65 -11.41 17.10
C LEU A 60 4.48 -10.58 16.12
N ILE A 61 5.20 -9.54 16.57
CA ILE A 61 6.12 -8.76 15.73
C ILE A 61 7.37 -9.57 15.38
N PHE A 62 7.83 -10.44 16.30
CA PHE A 62 9.04 -11.22 16.07
C PHE A 62 8.83 -12.26 14.95
N PRO A 63 9.90 -12.60 14.20
CA PRO A 63 9.79 -13.53 13.08
C PRO A 63 9.20 -14.86 13.51
N GLN A 64 8.13 -15.29 12.83
CA GLN A 64 7.54 -16.62 13.04
C GLN A 64 8.03 -17.55 11.94
N ASN A 65 8.62 -18.68 12.32
CA ASN A 65 9.20 -19.66 11.37
C ASN A 65 10.22 -19.03 10.39
N GLY A 66 10.97 -18.02 10.85
CA GLY A 66 11.97 -17.32 10.03
C GLY A 66 11.39 -16.29 9.04
N GLN A 67 10.08 -16.05 9.04
CA GLN A 67 9.45 -15.02 8.23
C GLN A 67 9.07 -13.81 9.09
N SER A 68 9.52 -12.62 8.67
CA SER A 68 9.08 -11.36 9.26
C SER A 68 7.59 -11.16 9.02
N THR A 69 6.85 -10.82 10.09
CA THR A 69 5.39 -10.67 10.06
C THR A 69 4.95 -9.23 9.78
N LEU A 70 5.86 -8.26 9.94
CA LEU A 70 5.59 -6.84 9.76
C LEU A 70 6.68 -6.20 8.91
N PHE A 71 6.26 -5.54 7.83
CA PHE A 71 7.13 -4.73 6.99
C PHE A 71 6.68 -3.28 7.12
N LEU A 72 7.50 -2.46 7.78
CA LEU A 72 7.33 -1.01 7.83
C LEU A 72 8.35 -0.36 6.91
N LEU A 73 7.96 0.76 6.31
CA LEU A 73 8.91 1.59 5.60
C LEU A 73 10.01 2.03 6.58
N PRO A 74 11.30 1.88 6.25
CA PRO A 74 12.36 2.38 7.11
C PRO A 74 12.23 3.87 7.37
N PHE A 75 12.45 4.32 8.60
CA PHE A 75 12.28 5.73 9.00
C PHE A 75 13.02 6.72 8.09
N ARG A 76 14.24 6.37 7.67
CA ARG A 76 15.05 7.18 6.75
C ARG A 76 14.38 7.35 5.38
N ALA A 77 13.69 6.34 4.87
CA ALA A 77 12.96 6.42 3.61
C ALA A 77 11.70 7.28 3.77
N GLY A 78 10.97 7.10 4.87
CA GLY A 78 9.82 7.94 5.19
C GLY A 78 10.19 9.43 5.28
N TRP A 79 11.31 9.74 5.94
CA TRP A 79 11.86 11.08 6.00
C TRP A 79 12.29 11.62 4.64
N SER A 80 13.04 10.84 3.84
CA SER A 80 13.52 11.32 2.54
C SER A 80 12.35 11.64 1.60
N ILE A 81 11.31 10.80 1.58
CA ILE A 81 10.11 11.04 0.78
C ILE A 81 9.39 12.31 1.26
N ALA A 82 9.20 12.45 2.58
CA ALA A 82 8.54 13.62 3.14
C ALA A 82 9.29 14.93 2.84
N ILE A 83 10.62 14.92 2.85
CA ILE A 83 11.42 16.12 2.50
C ILE A 83 11.39 16.38 0.99
N ASP A 84 11.46 15.33 0.18
CA ASP A 84 11.41 15.46 -1.28
C ASP A 84 10.07 16.03 -1.77
N THR A 85 8.95 15.72 -1.10
CA THR A 85 7.66 16.36 -1.42
C THR A 85 7.60 17.84 -1.05
N LEU A 86 8.40 18.32 -0.09
CA LEU A 86 8.45 19.74 0.27
C LEU A 86 9.26 20.60 -0.71
N LYS A 87 9.92 20.00 -1.71
CA LYS A 87 10.74 20.75 -2.68
C LYS A 87 9.93 21.64 -3.63
N SER A 88 8.67 21.29 -3.89
CA SER A 88 7.76 22.12 -4.69
C SER A 88 6.78 22.84 -3.78
N TRP A 89 6.52 24.13 -4.04
CA TRP A 89 5.73 24.95 -3.11
C TRP A 89 4.27 24.48 -2.98
N GLN A 90 3.66 23.96 -4.05
CA GLN A 90 2.29 23.45 -4.00
C GLN A 90 2.20 22.22 -3.10
N THR A 91 3.09 21.25 -3.31
CA THR A 91 3.14 20.01 -2.50
C THR A 91 3.68 20.27 -1.10
N ALA A 92 4.48 21.31 -0.91
CA ALA A 92 4.92 21.73 0.42
C ALA A 92 3.76 22.23 1.28
N LEU A 93 2.88 23.04 0.70
CA LEU A 93 1.75 23.61 1.43
C LEU A 93 0.60 22.62 1.59
N LEU A 94 0.20 21.95 0.51
CA LEU A 94 -1.03 21.16 0.43
C LEU A 94 -0.80 19.64 0.32
N GLY A 95 0.45 19.21 0.18
CA GLY A 95 0.79 17.80 -0.03
C GLY A 95 0.46 17.32 -1.43
N THR A 96 0.53 16.01 -1.62
CA THR A 96 0.18 15.35 -2.88
C THR A 96 -1.31 14.98 -2.99
N GLY A 97 -2.08 15.20 -1.93
CA GLY A 97 -3.50 14.85 -1.79
C GLY A 97 -3.72 13.67 -0.82
N PRO A 98 -4.92 13.55 -0.21
CA PRO A 98 -5.27 12.40 0.62
C PRO A 98 -5.14 11.08 -0.15
N ASP A 99 -4.71 10.02 0.53
CA ASP A 99 -4.59 8.65 -0.03
C ASP A 99 -3.60 8.50 -1.22
N THR A 100 -2.69 9.47 -1.42
CA THR A 100 -1.70 9.45 -2.52
C THR A 100 -0.30 9.04 -2.08
N PHE A 101 -0.13 8.52 -0.86
CA PHE A 101 1.20 8.16 -0.36
C PHE A 101 1.83 7.05 -1.20
N LEU A 102 1.06 6.02 -1.58
CA LEU A 102 1.56 4.91 -2.39
C LEU A 102 2.17 5.37 -3.73
N THR A 103 1.45 6.23 -4.46
CA THR A 103 1.91 6.75 -5.77
C THR A 103 3.08 7.72 -5.63
N THR A 104 3.13 8.44 -4.51
CA THR A 104 4.28 9.29 -4.17
C THR A 104 5.50 8.47 -3.78
N PHE A 105 5.30 7.38 -3.03
CA PHE A 105 6.34 6.43 -2.65
C PHE A 105 6.99 5.85 -3.90
N THR A 106 6.23 5.36 -4.88
CA THR A 106 6.83 4.76 -6.09
C THR A 106 7.68 5.76 -6.88
N ARG A 107 7.24 7.02 -6.97
CA ARG A 107 7.98 8.07 -7.68
C ARG A 107 9.26 8.51 -6.95
N LEU A 108 9.20 8.60 -5.61
CA LEU A 108 10.29 9.11 -4.76
C LEU A 108 11.02 7.99 -4.01
N ARG A 109 10.88 6.75 -4.49
CA ARG A 109 11.40 5.58 -3.83
C ARG A 109 12.94 5.66 -3.75
N PRO A 110 13.53 5.63 -2.53
CA PRO A 110 14.99 5.66 -2.41
C PRO A 110 15.63 4.39 -2.98
N SER A 111 16.68 4.57 -3.81
CA SER A 111 17.38 3.47 -4.48
C SER A 111 18.01 2.47 -3.52
N TYR A 112 18.44 2.91 -2.33
CA TYR A 112 19.04 2.03 -1.32
C TYR A 112 18.06 0.96 -0.81
N LEU A 113 16.74 1.15 -0.94
CA LEU A 113 15.77 0.09 -0.57
C LEU A 113 15.93 -1.17 -1.43
N ASN A 114 16.57 -1.06 -2.59
CA ASN A 114 16.82 -2.22 -3.45
C ASN A 114 17.87 -3.17 -2.90
N THR A 115 18.76 -2.71 -2.02
CA THR A 115 19.83 -3.57 -1.47
C THR A 115 19.28 -4.57 -0.45
N ASP A 116 18.20 -4.22 0.25
CA ASP A 116 17.53 -5.11 1.19
C ASP A 116 16.76 -6.21 0.42
N ASN A 117 16.94 -7.46 0.81
CA ASN A 117 16.29 -8.61 0.16
C ASN A 117 14.84 -8.79 0.55
N LEU A 118 14.39 -8.22 1.67
CA LEU A 118 13.03 -8.39 2.16
C LEU A 118 12.08 -7.29 1.68
N THR A 119 12.53 -6.03 1.70
CA THR A 119 11.65 -4.88 1.47
C THR A 119 11.66 -4.35 0.04
N TRP A 120 12.64 -4.71 -0.80
CA TRP A 120 12.77 -4.14 -2.14
C TRP A 120 11.59 -4.42 -3.09
N ILE A 121 10.79 -5.46 -2.87
CA ILE A 121 9.64 -5.73 -3.73
C ILE A 121 8.38 -5.00 -3.24
N ILE A 122 8.37 -4.55 -1.99
CA ILE A 122 7.20 -4.01 -1.31
C ILE A 122 6.98 -2.56 -1.74
N ARG A 123 5.74 -2.24 -2.11
CA ARG A 123 5.26 -0.87 -2.26
C ARG A 123 4.48 -0.50 -1.01
N PHE A 124 4.97 0.48 -0.27
CA PHE A 124 4.39 0.86 1.02
C PHE A 124 3.23 1.85 0.80
N PRO A 125 2.01 1.54 1.26
CA PRO A 125 0.87 2.47 1.14
C PRO A 125 0.94 3.62 2.15
N GLU A 126 1.78 3.50 3.18
CA GLU A 126 1.95 4.48 4.24
C GLU A 126 3.44 4.64 4.59
N SER A 127 3.79 5.75 5.23
CA SER A 127 5.15 6.01 5.69
C SER A 127 5.52 5.19 6.93
N SER A 128 6.72 5.40 7.45
CA SER A 128 7.19 4.77 8.70
C SER A 128 6.36 5.18 9.91
N ASN A 129 5.79 6.38 9.88
CA ASN A 129 4.91 6.92 10.91
C ASN A 129 3.84 7.82 10.27
N TYR A 130 2.79 8.11 11.04
CA TYR A 130 1.65 8.88 10.53
C TYR A 130 2.00 10.32 10.17
N ILE A 131 2.91 10.96 10.91
CA ILE A 131 3.31 12.35 10.65
C ILE A 131 3.97 12.49 9.27
N PHE A 132 4.85 11.57 8.88
CA PHE A 132 5.44 11.60 7.54
C PHE A 132 4.40 11.32 6.45
N THR A 133 3.42 10.46 6.71
CA THR A 133 2.27 10.28 5.81
C THR A 133 1.50 11.59 5.66
N LEU A 134 1.22 12.32 6.75
CA LEU A 134 0.53 13.61 6.72
C LEU A 134 1.32 14.69 5.98
N ILE A 135 2.63 14.80 6.21
CA ILE A 135 3.49 15.77 5.51
C ILE A 135 3.46 15.51 4.00
N THR A 136 3.51 14.23 3.62
CA THR A 136 3.49 13.83 2.21
C THR A 136 2.13 14.12 1.56
N THR A 137 1.04 13.74 2.21
CA THR A 137 -0.32 13.75 1.62
C THR A 137 -1.05 15.08 1.79
N THR A 138 -0.91 15.74 2.93
CA THR A 138 -1.63 16.98 3.27
C THR A 138 -0.74 18.23 3.36
N GLY A 139 0.58 18.04 3.22
CA GLY A 139 1.55 19.12 3.29
C GLY A 139 1.73 19.67 4.70
N ILE A 140 2.44 20.78 4.79
CA ILE A 140 2.74 21.46 6.05
C ILE A 140 1.45 22.00 6.67
N ILE A 141 0.52 22.57 5.88
CA ILE A 141 -0.71 23.16 6.42
C ILE A 141 -1.58 22.09 7.07
N GLY A 142 -1.82 20.97 6.37
CA GLY A 142 -2.62 19.88 6.91
C GLY A 142 -1.97 19.23 8.13
N THR A 143 -0.66 19.00 8.08
CA THR A 143 0.10 18.43 9.21
C THR A 143 0.07 19.35 10.44
N LEU A 144 0.30 20.66 10.27
CA LEU A 144 0.24 21.63 11.36
C LEU A 144 -1.17 21.77 11.91
N SER A 145 -2.19 21.76 11.05
CA SER A 145 -3.60 21.77 11.48
C SER A 145 -3.91 20.55 12.35
N PHE A 146 -3.54 19.35 11.88
CA PHE A 146 -3.71 18.10 12.63
C PHE A 146 -2.97 18.15 13.97
N LEU A 147 -1.67 18.50 13.97
CA LEU A 147 -0.88 18.58 15.20
C LEU A 147 -1.42 19.64 16.16
N SER A 148 -1.89 20.78 15.67
CA SER A 148 -2.43 21.85 16.52
C SER A 148 -3.67 21.39 17.30
N ALA A 149 -4.50 20.53 16.70
CA ALA A 149 -5.69 19.96 17.34
C ALA A 149 -5.34 19.10 18.58
N PHE A 150 -4.18 18.44 18.58
CA PHE A 150 -3.71 17.65 19.72
C PHE A 150 -2.82 18.47 20.68
N ILE A 151 -1.91 19.29 20.15
CA ILE A 151 -0.93 20.04 20.95
C ILE A 151 -1.62 21.03 21.88
N ARG A 152 -2.63 21.79 21.41
CA ARG A 152 -3.28 22.81 22.24
C ARG A 152 -3.95 22.21 23.49
N PRO A 153 -4.81 21.17 23.39
CA PRO A 153 -5.34 20.48 24.56
C PRO A 153 -4.26 19.89 25.46
N VAL A 154 -3.20 19.30 24.90
CA VAL A 154 -2.07 18.78 25.68
C VAL A 154 -1.36 19.91 26.46
N CYS A 155 -1.10 21.06 25.85
CA CYS A 155 -0.47 22.20 26.51
C CYS A 155 -1.34 22.79 27.64
N ILE A 156 -2.65 22.92 27.40
CA ILE A 156 -3.61 23.32 28.44
C ILE A 156 -3.58 22.30 29.58
N SER A 157 -3.57 21.01 29.22
CA SER A 157 -3.55 19.94 30.20
C SER A 157 -2.31 19.99 31.10
N ILE A 158 -1.13 20.17 30.52
CA ILE A 158 0.14 20.25 31.25
C ILE A 158 0.15 21.46 32.19
N LYS A 159 -0.36 22.63 31.74
CA LYS A 159 -0.42 23.85 32.57
C LYS A 159 -1.27 23.66 33.83
N HIS A 160 -2.39 22.95 33.72
CA HIS A 160 -3.33 22.75 34.82
C HIS A 160 -3.14 21.42 35.57
N CYS A 161 -2.19 20.58 35.16
CA CYS A 161 -1.94 19.27 35.75
C CYS A 161 -1.61 19.34 37.24
N LYS A 162 -0.77 20.31 37.67
CA LYS A 162 -0.41 20.48 39.09
C LYS A 162 -1.56 20.99 39.96
N ALA A 163 -2.49 21.76 39.38
CA ALA A 163 -3.60 22.34 40.12
C ALA A 163 -4.75 21.34 40.31
N ASN A 164 -4.93 20.43 39.36
CA ASN A 164 -6.05 19.49 39.31
C ASN A 164 -5.61 18.03 39.48
N THR A 165 -4.44 17.80 40.10
CA THR A 165 -3.87 16.47 40.32
C THR A 165 -4.79 15.53 41.12
N ASP A 166 -5.70 16.10 41.93
CA ASP A 166 -6.67 15.35 42.72
C ASP A 166 -7.81 14.77 41.88
N ASN A 167 -8.03 15.25 40.64
CA ASN A 167 -9.03 14.71 39.71
C ASN A 167 -8.42 13.61 38.84
N PRO A 168 -8.75 12.33 39.11
CA PRO A 168 -8.07 11.21 38.49
C PRO A 168 -8.47 11.04 37.01
N ALA A 169 -9.69 11.42 36.62
CA ALA A 169 -10.18 11.36 35.25
C ALA A 169 -9.41 12.30 34.31
N TYR A 170 -9.20 13.54 34.75
CA TYR A 170 -8.39 14.53 34.04
C TYR A 170 -6.97 14.01 33.76
N VAL A 171 -6.30 13.44 34.77
CA VAL A 171 -4.94 12.92 34.62
C VAL A 171 -4.91 11.74 33.64
N PHE A 172 -5.87 10.82 33.72
CA PHE A 172 -6.00 9.72 32.77
C PHE A 172 -6.15 10.21 31.33
N LEU A 173 -7.11 11.11 31.07
CA LEU A 173 -7.37 11.61 29.73
C LEU A 173 -6.16 12.37 29.16
N SER A 174 -5.46 13.14 30.00
CA SER A 174 -4.25 13.85 29.59
C SER A 174 -3.13 12.93 29.14
N LEU A 175 -2.81 11.91 29.94
CA LEU A 175 -1.74 10.96 29.64
C LEU A 175 -2.10 10.08 28.44
N ALA A 176 -3.37 9.71 28.30
CA ALA A 176 -3.86 8.94 27.17
C ALA A 176 -3.68 9.74 25.88
N LEU A 177 -4.08 11.01 25.88
CA LEU A 177 -3.96 11.89 24.73
C LEU A 177 -2.49 12.14 24.36
N ILE A 178 -1.62 12.38 25.35
CA ILE A 178 -0.16 12.54 25.14
C ILE A 178 0.43 11.26 24.53
N SER A 179 0.06 10.09 25.05
CA SER A 179 0.58 8.82 24.54
C SER A 179 0.08 8.51 23.12
N VAL A 180 -1.18 8.83 22.79
CA VAL A 180 -1.69 8.74 21.42
C VAL A 180 -0.92 9.69 20.49
N LEU A 181 -0.70 10.95 20.91
CA LEU A 181 0.07 11.93 20.14
C LEU A 181 1.48 11.43 19.85
N ILE A 182 2.17 10.84 20.85
CA ILE A 182 3.50 10.23 20.68
C ILE A 182 3.44 9.07 19.68
N SER A 183 2.37 8.26 19.71
CA SER A 183 2.25 7.11 18.81
C SER A 183 2.22 7.51 17.33
N PHE A 184 1.64 8.66 16.99
CA PHE A 184 1.66 9.18 15.61
C PHE A 184 3.06 9.44 15.04
N PHE A 185 4.05 9.74 15.90
CA PHE A 185 5.45 9.91 15.50
C PHE A 185 6.21 8.59 15.40
N ALA A 186 5.74 7.55 16.10
CA ALA A 186 6.43 6.28 16.20
C ALA A 186 5.97 5.26 15.14
N ILE A 187 4.67 5.23 14.84
CA ILE A 187 4.04 4.19 14.01
C ILE A 187 3.00 4.79 13.05
N PRO A 188 2.66 4.09 11.96
CA PRO A 188 1.55 4.49 11.10
C PRO A 188 0.24 4.42 11.89
N ALA A 189 -0.68 5.35 11.62
CA ALA A 189 -1.95 5.42 12.34
C ALA A 189 -3.05 4.69 11.56
N GLY A 190 -3.55 3.60 12.14
CA GLY A 190 -4.77 2.97 11.66
C GLY A 190 -6.03 3.68 12.15
N THR A 191 -7.18 3.28 11.60
CA THR A 191 -8.50 3.81 11.96
C THR A 191 -8.77 3.78 13.47
N VAL A 192 -8.37 2.71 14.16
CA VAL A 192 -8.56 2.56 15.61
C VAL A 192 -7.81 3.65 16.40
N THR A 193 -6.56 3.95 16.04
CA THR A 193 -5.74 4.96 16.70
C THR A 193 -6.30 6.36 16.48
N LEU A 194 -6.77 6.66 15.27
CA LEU A 194 -7.41 7.93 14.94
C LEU A 194 -8.71 8.13 15.73
N ILE A 195 -9.58 7.11 15.76
CA ILE A 195 -10.82 7.15 16.54
C ILE A 195 -10.52 7.34 18.03
N LEU A 196 -9.56 6.58 18.58
CA LEU A 196 -9.14 6.75 19.98
C LEU A 196 -8.68 8.18 20.25
N GLY A 197 -7.85 8.75 19.38
CA GLY A 197 -7.41 10.14 19.50
C GLY A 197 -8.56 11.14 19.51
N ILE A 198 -9.51 11.01 18.58
CA ILE A 198 -10.70 11.89 18.51
C ILE A 198 -11.57 11.75 19.76
N VAL A 199 -11.84 10.53 20.22
CA VAL A 199 -12.64 10.27 21.43
C VAL A 199 -11.97 10.88 22.65
N LEU A 200 -10.64 10.75 22.79
CA LEU A 200 -9.88 11.36 23.89
C LEU A 200 -9.89 12.90 23.82
N LEU A 201 -9.84 13.48 22.62
CA LEU A 201 -9.99 14.94 22.46
C LEU A 201 -11.36 15.42 22.93
N ILE A 202 -12.44 14.74 22.52
CA ILE A 202 -13.81 15.09 22.94
C ILE A 202 -13.98 14.91 24.46
N ALA A 203 -13.49 13.78 25.01
CA ALA A 203 -13.59 13.52 26.44
C ALA A 203 -12.79 14.54 27.27
N LEU A 204 -11.56 14.88 26.85
CA LEU A 204 -10.72 15.84 27.57
C LEU A 204 -11.28 17.26 27.48
N THR A 205 -11.85 17.65 26.35
CA THR A 205 -12.49 18.97 26.21
C THR A 205 -13.73 19.09 27.08
N ALA A 206 -14.58 18.05 27.15
CA ALA A 206 -15.71 18.01 28.09
C ALA A 206 -15.25 18.11 29.56
N GLU A 207 -14.18 17.42 29.92
CA GLU A 207 -13.63 17.47 31.28
C GLU A 207 -13.08 18.85 31.63
N PHE A 208 -12.38 19.50 30.69
CA PHE A 208 -11.89 20.85 30.94
C PHE A 208 -13.01 21.87 31.15
N ASP A 209 -14.15 21.67 30.49
CA ASP A 209 -15.34 22.50 30.64
C ASP A 209 -16.00 22.28 32.01
N LEU A 210 -16.13 21.01 32.44
CA LEU A 210 -16.57 20.65 33.80
C LEU A 210 -15.68 21.28 34.90
N LEU A 211 -14.41 21.51 34.61
CA LEU A 211 -13.43 22.14 35.52
C LEU A 211 -13.32 23.66 35.36
N GLU A 212 -14.16 24.28 34.54
CA GLU A 212 -14.23 25.73 34.27
C GLU A 212 -12.85 26.36 33.93
N LEU A 213 -12.03 25.67 33.13
CA LEU A 213 -10.69 26.16 32.80
C LEU A 213 -10.76 27.38 31.86
N LYS A 214 -10.18 28.52 32.31
CA LYS A 214 -10.20 29.89 31.73
C LYS A 214 -9.83 30.09 30.24
N ASN A 215 -9.58 29.03 29.46
CA ASN A 215 -9.19 29.10 28.05
C ASN A 215 -10.15 28.37 27.09
N ILE A 216 -11.31 27.91 27.59
CA ILE A 216 -12.35 27.29 26.77
C ILE A 216 -13.46 28.30 26.63
N GLN A 217 -13.58 28.84 25.42
CA GLN A 217 -14.75 29.61 25.06
C GLN A 217 -15.87 28.61 24.80
N ASN A 218 -16.78 28.48 25.76
CA ASN A 218 -18.04 27.81 25.50
C ASN A 218 -18.81 28.67 24.49
N THR A 219 -18.86 28.22 23.25
CA THR A 219 -19.94 28.61 22.37
C THR A 219 -21.19 27.92 22.89
N ASP A 220 -21.80 28.53 23.91
CA ASP A 220 -23.09 28.09 24.40
C ASP A 220 -24.08 28.17 23.24
N LEU A 221 -24.38 27.02 22.64
CA LEU A 221 -25.52 26.83 21.77
C LEU A 221 -26.78 26.88 22.64
N LYS A 222 -27.12 28.08 23.14
CA LYS A 222 -28.37 28.31 23.85
C LYS A 222 -29.51 28.15 22.85
N LEU A 223 -29.96 26.91 22.67
CA LEU A 223 -31.30 26.57 22.19
C LEU A 223 -32.33 26.98 23.26
N SER A 224 -32.30 28.27 23.65
CA SER A 224 -33.25 28.81 24.60
C SER A 224 -34.49 29.24 23.84
N ARG A 225 -35.60 28.54 24.09
CA ARG A 225 -36.95 28.95 23.76
C ARG A 225 -37.35 30.14 24.63
N LYS A 226 -36.75 31.32 24.36
CA LYS A 226 -37.29 32.63 24.75
C LYS A 226 -37.06 33.58 23.59
N THR A 227 -38.17 33.92 22.93
CA THR A 227 -38.31 34.89 21.86
C THR A 227 -37.87 36.28 22.33
N ASP A 228 -36.57 36.56 22.25
CA ASP A 228 -36.02 37.92 22.12
C ASP A 228 -35.68 38.15 20.64
N PRO A 229 -36.31 39.12 19.94
CA PRO A 229 -36.02 39.38 18.53
C PRO A 229 -34.58 39.88 18.28
N SER A 230 -33.84 40.29 19.32
CA SER A 230 -32.42 40.67 19.25
C SER A 230 -31.43 39.48 19.28
N LYS A 231 -31.88 38.25 19.57
CA LYS A 231 -31.03 37.03 19.61
C LYS A 231 -31.13 36.17 18.35
N PHE A 232 -31.95 36.57 17.36
CA PHE A 232 -32.07 35.84 16.09
C PHE A 232 -30.72 35.77 15.32
N THR A 233 -29.85 36.77 15.51
CA THR A 233 -28.48 36.78 15.00
C THR A 233 -27.58 35.70 15.62
N LEU A 234 -27.89 35.21 16.82
CA LEU A 234 -27.11 34.17 17.52
C LEU A 234 -27.57 32.74 17.20
N MET A 235 -28.82 32.56 16.73
CA MET A 235 -29.34 31.27 16.27
C MET A 235 -28.97 30.95 14.81
N LEU A 236 -28.64 31.97 14.01
CA LEU A 236 -28.27 31.77 12.61
C LEU A 236 -27.03 30.86 12.46
N PRO A 237 -25.92 31.06 13.20
CA PRO A 237 -24.73 30.22 13.08
C PRO A 237 -24.96 28.76 13.48
N SER A 238 -25.79 28.52 14.51
CA SER A 238 -26.06 27.17 15.02
C SER A 238 -26.95 26.36 14.08
N VAL A 239 -27.99 27.01 13.56
CA VAL A 239 -28.86 26.44 12.54
C VAL A 239 -28.06 26.17 11.27
N ILE A 240 -27.24 27.13 10.81
CA ILE A 240 -26.36 26.94 9.65
C ILE A 240 -25.39 25.77 9.88
N LEU A 241 -24.75 25.69 11.05
CA LEU A 241 -23.83 24.59 11.38
C LEU A 241 -24.53 23.24 11.42
N THR A 242 -25.76 23.19 11.94
CA THR A 242 -26.56 21.95 12.02
C THR A 242 -27.00 21.50 10.62
N PHE A 243 -27.46 22.43 9.78
CA PHE A 243 -27.77 22.15 8.38
C PHE A 243 -26.53 21.73 7.59
N ALA A 244 -25.40 22.42 7.76
CA ALA A 244 -24.14 22.07 7.12
C ALA A 244 -23.65 20.68 7.56
N SER A 245 -23.69 20.38 8.86
CA SER A 245 -23.29 19.07 9.39
C SER A 245 -24.21 17.97 8.90
N THR A 246 -25.53 18.18 8.91
CA THR A 246 -26.51 17.22 8.41
C THR A 246 -26.31 16.98 6.91
N PHE A 247 -26.13 18.04 6.14
CA PHE A 247 -25.84 17.96 4.71
C PHE A 247 -24.55 17.18 4.44
N LEU A 248 -23.45 17.50 5.13
CA LEU A 248 -22.18 16.79 5.02
C LEU A 248 -22.32 15.30 5.40
N LEU A 249 -23.07 14.99 6.45
CA LEU A 249 -23.30 13.61 6.88
C LEU A 249 -24.17 12.85 5.86
N SER A 250 -25.17 13.51 5.27
CA SER A 250 -25.99 12.94 4.19
C SER A 250 -25.17 12.69 2.93
N VAL A 251 -24.32 13.64 2.53
CA VAL A 251 -23.38 13.49 1.40
C VAL A 251 -22.41 12.34 1.69
N TYR A 252 -21.86 12.25 2.89
CA TYR A 252 -21.00 11.13 3.29
C TYR A 252 -21.71 9.78 3.14
N TRP A 253 -22.90 9.62 3.70
CA TRP A 253 -23.64 8.35 3.62
C TRP A 253 -24.09 8.00 2.20
N TYR A 254 -24.38 9.00 1.37
CA TYR A 254 -24.70 8.80 -0.05
C TYR A 254 -23.56 8.11 -0.81
N TYR A 255 -22.29 8.45 -0.53
CA TYR A 255 -21.12 7.80 -1.12
C TYR A 255 -20.65 6.56 -0.35
N ALA A 256 -20.82 6.54 0.98
CA ALA A 256 -20.34 5.45 1.83
C ALA A 256 -21.18 4.16 1.71
N LEU A 257 -22.49 4.26 1.50
CA LEU A 257 -23.36 3.08 1.39
C LEU A 257 -23.05 2.24 0.13
N PRO A 258 -22.98 2.82 -1.09
CA PRO A 258 -22.63 2.07 -2.29
C PRO A 258 -21.24 1.45 -2.20
N THR A 259 -20.23 2.20 -1.75
CA THR A 259 -18.85 1.71 -1.58
C THR A 259 -18.76 0.56 -0.58
N TYR A 260 -19.46 0.64 0.56
CA TYR A 260 -19.55 -0.48 1.49
C TYR A 260 -20.22 -1.70 0.85
N SER A 261 -21.34 -1.51 0.15
CA SER A 261 -22.04 -2.61 -0.53
C SER A 261 -21.22 -3.25 -1.66
N ALA A 262 -20.39 -2.45 -2.34
CA ALA A 262 -19.43 -2.90 -3.32
C ALA A 262 -18.34 -3.76 -2.67
N SER A 263 -17.75 -3.28 -1.56
CA SER A 263 -16.73 -4.01 -0.80
C SER A 263 -17.23 -5.38 -0.30
N MET A 264 -18.49 -5.43 0.15
CA MET A 264 -19.15 -6.66 0.56
C MET A 264 -19.39 -7.60 -0.63
N SER A 265 -19.76 -7.06 -1.79
CA SER A 265 -19.93 -7.85 -3.01
C SER A 265 -18.60 -8.44 -3.49
N ALA A 266 -17.52 -7.65 -3.52
CA ALA A 266 -16.17 -8.12 -3.88
C ALA A 266 -15.66 -9.19 -2.91
N ARG A 267 -15.92 -9.03 -1.61
CA ARG A 267 -15.57 -10.06 -0.62
C ARG A 267 -16.36 -11.36 -0.81
N GLN A 268 -17.62 -11.28 -1.20
CA GLN A 268 -18.41 -12.46 -1.59
C GLN A 268 -17.85 -13.08 -2.87
N ALA A 269 -17.36 -12.27 -3.82
CA ALA A 269 -16.70 -12.76 -5.02
C ALA A 269 -15.49 -13.61 -4.65
N GLU A 270 -14.60 -13.09 -3.81
CA GLU A 270 -13.40 -13.80 -3.34
C GLU A 270 -13.73 -15.15 -2.69
N ALA A 271 -14.76 -15.20 -1.84
CA ALA A 271 -15.21 -16.44 -1.20
C ALA A 271 -15.75 -17.50 -2.18
N LEU A 272 -16.25 -17.06 -3.34
CA LEU A 272 -16.82 -17.94 -4.36
C LEU A 272 -15.80 -18.38 -5.42
N ILE A 273 -14.60 -17.80 -5.49
CA ILE A 273 -13.62 -18.07 -6.55
C ILE A 273 -13.35 -19.57 -6.74
N THR A 274 -13.24 -20.33 -5.64
CA THR A 274 -12.91 -21.76 -5.67
C THR A 274 -14.12 -22.68 -5.87
N THR A 275 -15.32 -22.23 -5.52
CA THR A 275 -16.53 -23.07 -5.48
C THR A 275 -17.50 -22.79 -6.61
N ASN A 276 -17.64 -21.51 -7.00
CA ASN A 276 -18.48 -21.06 -8.09
C ASN A 276 -17.85 -19.83 -8.78
N PRO A 277 -16.92 -20.04 -9.73
CA PRO A 277 -16.22 -18.96 -10.43
C PRO A 277 -17.15 -17.99 -11.17
N VAL A 278 -18.26 -18.49 -11.74
CA VAL A 278 -19.25 -17.65 -12.44
C VAL A 278 -20.00 -16.75 -11.46
N GLY A 279 -20.39 -17.31 -10.30
CA GLY A 279 -20.99 -16.55 -9.22
C GLY A 279 -20.05 -15.49 -8.64
N ALA A 280 -18.77 -15.85 -8.46
CA ALA A 280 -17.73 -14.90 -8.05
C ALA A 280 -17.65 -13.71 -9.00
N TYR A 281 -17.62 -13.98 -10.30
CA TYR A 281 -17.58 -12.95 -11.33
C TYR A 281 -18.80 -12.02 -11.32
N LEU A 282 -20.02 -12.56 -11.22
CA LEU A 282 -21.22 -11.72 -11.16
C LEU A 282 -21.21 -10.78 -9.94
N LYS A 283 -20.61 -11.23 -8.83
CA LYS A 283 -20.41 -10.42 -7.64
C LYS A 283 -19.35 -9.33 -7.86
N GLU A 284 -18.28 -9.62 -8.59
CA GLU A 284 -17.25 -8.64 -8.95
C GLU A 284 -17.81 -7.54 -9.88
N ILE A 285 -18.61 -7.92 -10.89
CA ILE A 285 -19.31 -6.92 -11.74
C ILE A 285 -20.24 -6.07 -10.90
N ASN A 286 -20.98 -6.67 -9.97
CA ASN A 286 -21.88 -5.93 -9.11
C ASN A 286 -21.11 -4.94 -8.23
N ALA A 287 -19.94 -5.33 -7.71
CA ALA A 287 -19.05 -4.43 -6.97
C ALA A 287 -18.61 -3.24 -7.84
N ALA A 288 -18.14 -3.49 -9.07
CA ALA A 288 -17.73 -2.44 -10.00
C ALA A 288 -18.88 -1.50 -10.41
N LYS A 289 -20.12 -2.00 -10.47
CA LYS A 289 -21.31 -1.17 -10.75
C LYS A 289 -21.67 -0.26 -9.58
N LEU A 290 -21.52 -0.75 -8.35
CA LEU A 290 -21.84 -0.02 -7.12
C LEU A 290 -20.80 1.05 -6.79
N ASP A 291 -19.53 0.80 -7.14
CA ASP A 291 -18.42 1.72 -6.93
C ASP A 291 -17.51 1.76 -8.17
N PRO A 292 -17.90 2.53 -9.21
CA PRO A 292 -17.18 2.58 -10.48
C PRO A 292 -15.86 3.35 -10.42
N TYR A 293 -15.56 4.02 -9.30
CA TYR A 293 -14.37 4.85 -9.13
C TYR A 293 -13.19 4.09 -8.51
N ASN A 294 -13.44 2.90 -7.97
CA ASN A 294 -12.41 2.08 -7.38
C ASN A 294 -11.64 1.28 -8.45
N VAL A 295 -10.38 1.67 -8.63
CA VAL A 295 -9.44 1.08 -9.58
C VAL A 295 -9.31 -0.44 -9.43
N ASN A 296 -9.38 -0.95 -8.20
CA ASN A 296 -9.14 -2.36 -7.95
C ASN A 296 -10.18 -3.25 -8.66
N TYR A 297 -11.43 -2.81 -8.75
CA TYR A 297 -12.47 -3.57 -9.46
C TYR A 297 -12.23 -3.61 -10.97
N ALA A 298 -11.80 -2.49 -11.56
CA ALA A 298 -11.42 -2.44 -12.96
C ALA A 298 -10.19 -3.33 -13.25
N LEU A 299 -9.19 -3.33 -12.37
CA LEU A 299 -8.03 -4.23 -12.46
C LEU A 299 -8.44 -5.70 -12.38
N SER A 300 -9.23 -6.09 -11.37
CA SER A 300 -9.74 -7.45 -11.20
C SER A 300 -10.53 -7.93 -12.42
N LEU A 301 -11.46 -7.11 -12.92
CA LEU A 301 -12.26 -7.44 -14.10
C LEU A 301 -11.39 -7.56 -15.36
N SER A 302 -10.41 -6.68 -15.54
CA SER A 302 -9.49 -6.78 -16.69
C SER A 302 -8.73 -8.11 -16.68
N GLN A 303 -8.17 -8.53 -15.54
CA GLN A 303 -7.46 -9.80 -15.42
C GLN A 303 -8.40 -11.01 -15.60
N PHE A 304 -9.63 -10.91 -15.14
CA PHE A 304 -10.64 -11.93 -15.36
C PHE A 304 -10.96 -12.12 -16.86
N PHE A 305 -11.33 -11.05 -17.56
CA PHE A 305 -11.62 -11.13 -19.00
C PHE A 305 -10.39 -11.55 -19.81
N LYS A 306 -9.19 -11.16 -19.37
CA LYS A 306 -7.94 -11.61 -19.98
C LYS A 306 -7.86 -13.12 -19.93
N SER A 307 -8.07 -13.71 -18.75
CA SER A 307 -8.02 -15.16 -18.57
C SER A 307 -9.03 -15.90 -19.45
N LEU A 308 -10.28 -15.42 -19.52
CA LEU A 308 -11.31 -16.02 -20.37
C LEU A 308 -10.98 -15.91 -21.85
N SER A 309 -10.52 -14.74 -22.28
CA SER A 309 -10.11 -14.51 -23.67
C SER A 309 -8.99 -15.48 -24.06
N LEU A 310 -7.94 -15.58 -23.25
CA LEU A 310 -6.81 -16.48 -23.51
C LEU A 310 -7.22 -17.97 -23.53
N VAL A 311 -8.15 -18.39 -22.67
CA VAL A 311 -8.67 -19.76 -22.69
C VAL A 311 -9.36 -20.06 -24.02
N LEU A 312 -10.18 -19.13 -24.53
CA LEU A 312 -10.87 -19.31 -25.80
C LEU A 312 -9.94 -19.18 -27.02
N LEU A 313 -8.99 -18.25 -26.98
CA LEU A 313 -8.00 -18.06 -28.05
C LEU A 313 -7.07 -19.27 -28.22
N ASN A 314 -6.72 -19.94 -27.12
CA ASN A 314 -5.84 -21.11 -27.14
C ASN A 314 -6.59 -22.45 -27.29
N LYS A 315 -7.92 -22.43 -27.46
CA LYS A 315 -8.73 -23.63 -27.66
C LYS A 315 -8.47 -24.20 -29.06
N LYS A 316 -8.00 -25.47 -29.13
CA LYS A 316 -7.64 -26.15 -30.39
C LYS A 316 -8.80 -26.24 -31.39
N ASP A 317 -10.00 -26.59 -30.91
CA ASP A 317 -11.22 -26.71 -31.72
C ASP A 317 -12.19 -25.57 -31.37
N ALA A 318 -11.76 -24.33 -31.60
CA ALA A 318 -12.58 -23.14 -31.33
C ALA A 318 -13.69 -22.98 -32.37
N THR A 319 -14.95 -22.96 -31.92
CA THR A 319 -16.11 -22.63 -32.74
C THR A 319 -16.08 -21.16 -33.19
N ALA A 320 -16.92 -20.79 -34.17
CA ALA A 320 -17.05 -19.39 -34.57
C ALA A 320 -17.50 -18.50 -33.38
N ASP A 321 -18.38 -19.02 -32.53
CA ASP A 321 -18.83 -18.34 -31.32
C ASP A 321 -17.71 -18.20 -30.28
N ASP A 322 -16.87 -19.23 -30.12
CA ASP A 322 -15.69 -19.15 -29.25
C ASP A 322 -14.74 -18.02 -29.68
N LYS A 323 -14.47 -17.90 -30.99
CA LYS A 323 -13.61 -16.83 -31.54
C LYS A 323 -14.22 -15.44 -31.36
N LYS A 324 -15.54 -15.32 -31.56
CA LYS A 324 -16.28 -14.08 -31.34
C LYS A 324 -16.23 -13.66 -29.86
N ASN A 325 -16.52 -14.60 -28.96
CA ASN A 325 -16.48 -14.37 -27.52
C ASN A 325 -15.05 -14.06 -27.03
N ALA A 326 -14.04 -14.74 -27.58
CA ALA A 326 -12.65 -14.46 -27.29
C ALA A 326 -12.27 -13.01 -27.61
N THR A 327 -12.73 -12.51 -28.76
CA THR A 327 -12.51 -11.14 -29.21
C THR A 327 -13.27 -10.13 -28.35
N ASP A 328 -14.53 -10.42 -27.98
CA ASP A 328 -15.32 -9.58 -27.07
C ASP A 328 -14.67 -9.49 -25.69
N TYR A 329 -14.20 -10.62 -25.13
CA TYR A 329 -13.49 -10.63 -23.86
C TYR A 329 -12.12 -9.95 -23.94
N MET A 330 -11.41 -10.07 -25.06
CA MET A 330 -10.17 -9.32 -25.31
C MET A 330 -10.44 -7.82 -25.27
N GLN A 331 -11.51 -7.36 -25.93
CA GLN A 331 -11.88 -5.95 -25.93
C GLN A 331 -12.26 -5.46 -24.52
N LYS A 332 -13.11 -6.20 -23.81
CA LYS A 332 -13.46 -5.89 -22.41
C LYS A 332 -12.24 -5.81 -21.51
N THR A 333 -11.28 -6.71 -21.67
CA THR A 333 -10.00 -6.69 -20.95
C THR A 333 -9.29 -5.35 -21.12
N ILE A 334 -9.15 -4.91 -22.38
CA ILE A 334 -8.48 -3.66 -22.72
C ILE A 334 -9.28 -2.45 -22.20
N ASP A 335 -10.61 -2.49 -22.32
CA ASP A 335 -11.49 -1.40 -21.86
C ASP A 335 -11.40 -1.21 -20.35
N TYR A 336 -11.48 -2.29 -19.56
CA TYR A 336 -11.29 -2.22 -18.10
C TYR A 336 -9.87 -1.81 -17.71
N GLY A 337 -8.85 -2.27 -18.44
CA GLY A 337 -7.47 -1.83 -18.24
C GLY A 337 -7.30 -0.32 -18.48
N LYS A 338 -7.91 0.21 -19.54
CA LYS A 338 -7.92 1.65 -19.85
C LYS A 338 -8.75 2.43 -18.84
N GLN A 339 -9.88 1.91 -18.40
CA GLN A 339 -10.69 2.51 -17.34
C GLN A 339 -9.87 2.66 -16.06
N ALA A 340 -9.12 1.62 -15.65
CA ALA A 340 -8.22 1.71 -14.50
C ALA A 340 -7.19 2.83 -14.67
N ALA A 341 -6.62 3.00 -15.88
CA ALA A 341 -5.65 4.07 -16.18
C ALA A 341 -6.27 5.48 -16.17
N LEU A 342 -7.55 5.60 -16.52
CA LEU A 342 -8.29 6.85 -16.41
C LEU A 342 -8.59 7.21 -14.94
N LEU A 343 -8.88 6.21 -14.10
CA LEU A 343 -9.21 6.42 -12.69
C LEU A 343 -7.98 6.79 -11.86
N ASP A 344 -6.83 6.13 -12.09
CA ASP A 344 -5.60 6.38 -11.34
C ASP A 344 -4.36 6.33 -12.26
N PRO A 345 -4.10 7.43 -12.98
CA PRO A 345 -3.00 7.49 -13.96
C PRO A 345 -1.61 7.48 -13.32
N TYR A 346 -1.49 7.70 -12.01
CA TYR A 346 -0.20 7.73 -11.30
C TYR A 346 0.14 6.40 -10.63
N ASN A 347 -0.75 5.41 -10.70
CA ASN A 347 -0.54 4.11 -10.11
C ASN A 347 0.17 3.16 -11.06
N VAL A 348 1.36 2.75 -10.64
CA VAL A 348 2.27 1.87 -11.39
C VAL A 348 1.61 0.53 -11.71
N ILE A 349 0.79 -0.01 -10.79
CA ILE A 349 0.12 -1.30 -10.94
C ILE A 349 -0.81 -1.27 -12.15
N VAL A 350 -1.43 -0.12 -12.43
CA VAL A 350 -2.36 0.04 -13.54
C VAL A 350 -1.62 -0.05 -14.89
N TRP A 351 -0.46 0.59 -15.00
CA TRP A 351 0.35 0.52 -16.21
C TRP A 351 1.04 -0.83 -16.38
N GLU A 352 1.45 -1.48 -15.28
CA GLU A 352 1.91 -2.88 -15.31
C GLU A 352 0.79 -3.82 -15.79
N ASN A 353 -0.45 -3.60 -15.35
CA ASN A 353 -1.61 -4.38 -15.76
C ASN A 353 -1.90 -4.22 -17.26
N LEU A 354 -1.90 -2.99 -17.77
CA LEU A 354 -2.06 -2.73 -19.20
C LEU A 354 -0.94 -3.36 -20.03
N ALA A 355 0.31 -3.22 -19.59
CA ALA A 355 1.44 -3.87 -20.22
C ALA A 355 1.28 -5.39 -20.29
N ASP A 356 0.90 -6.01 -19.17
CA ASP A 356 0.67 -7.45 -19.04
C ASP A 356 -0.51 -7.95 -19.90
N ILE A 357 -1.57 -7.13 -20.04
CA ILE A 357 -2.69 -7.36 -20.95
C ILE A 357 -2.20 -7.41 -22.40
N TYR A 358 -1.55 -6.34 -22.86
CA TYR A 358 -1.10 -6.25 -24.24
C TYR A 358 -0.02 -7.27 -24.57
N GLN A 359 0.88 -7.57 -23.64
CA GLN A 359 1.89 -8.62 -23.79
C GLN A 359 1.24 -9.99 -24.02
N SER A 360 0.12 -10.29 -23.35
CA SER A 360 -0.56 -11.58 -23.47
C SER A 360 -1.32 -11.75 -24.78
N PHE A 361 -1.62 -10.65 -25.47
CA PHE A 361 -2.27 -10.65 -26.78
C PHE A 361 -1.29 -10.44 -27.95
N ILE A 362 0.02 -10.50 -27.70
CA ILE A 362 1.03 -10.56 -28.76
C ILE A 362 0.78 -11.82 -29.60
N GLY A 363 0.66 -11.64 -30.92
CA GLY A 363 0.31 -12.70 -31.87
C GLY A 363 -1.20 -12.82 -32.14
N PHE A 364 -2.05 -12.20 -31.33
CA PHE A 364 -3.51 -12.16 -31.52
C PHE A 364 -4.02 -10.79 -31.95
N ALA A 365 -3.39 -9.71 -31.46
CA ALA A 365 -3.75 -8.34 -31.79
C ALA A 365 -2.58 -7.59 -32.46
N GLU A 366 -2.89 -6.87 -33.54
CA GLU A 366 -1.90 -6.06 -34.27
C GLU A 366 -1.38 -4.91 -33.39
N GLY A 367 -0.07 -4.68 -33.42
CA GLY A 367 0.58 -3.62 -32.64
C GLY A 367 0.59 -3.84 -31.12
N ALA A 368 0.11 -4.97 -30.60
CA ALA A 368 0.06 -5.25 -29.17
C ALA A 368 1.42 -5.13 -28.47
N HIS A 369 2.51 -5.51 -29.15
CA HIS A 369 3.88 -5.35 -28.65
C HIS A 369 4.25 -3.88 -28.41
N ASN A 370 3.86 -2.95 -29.29
CA ASN A 370 4.14 -1.53 -29.15
C ASN A 370 3.40 -0.94 -27.93
N PHE A 371 2.14 -1.34 -27.73
CA PHE A 371 1.39 -0.94 -26.54
C PHE A 371 2.01 -1.51 -25.26
N ALA A 372 2.43 -2.78 -25.26
CA ALA A 372 3.10 -3.40 -24.11
C ALA A 372 4.40 -2.65 -23.73
N ILE A 373 5.25 -2.33 -24.71
CA ILE A 373 6.47 -1.53 -24.49
C ILE A 373 6.12 -0.15 -23.94
N SER A 374 5.16 0.54 -24.56
CA SER A 374 4.74 1.89 -24.15
C SER A 374 4.22 1.92 -22.70
N HIS A 375 3.36 0.97 -22.32
CA HIS A 375 2.82 0.90 -20.96
C HIS A 375 3.86 0.49 -19.92
N LEU A 376 4.82 -0.38 -20.26
CA LEU A 376 5.97 -0.65 -19.39
C LEU A 376 6.85 0.59 -19.22
N ALA A 377 7.07 1.37 -20.29
CA ALA A 377 7.81 2.62 -20.20
C ALA A 377 7.11 3.63 -19.27
N GLN A 378 5.78 3.70 -19.30
CA GLN A 378 5.00 4.51 -18.35
C GLN A 378 5.14 4.01 -16.91
N ALA A 379 5.06 2.69 -16.69
CA ALA A 379 5.30 2.12 -15.37
C ALA A 379 6.71 2.47 -14.84
N ILE A 380 7.75 2.39 -15.70
CA ILE A 380 9.12 2.76 -15.34
C ILE A 380 9.23 4.25 -15.01
N ALA A 381 8.52 5.13 -15.74
CA ALA A 381 8.53 6.55 -15.45
C ALA A 381 7.94 6.90 -14.07
N LEU A 382 6.95 6.12 -13.61
CA LEU A 382 6.29 6.27 -12.31
C LEU A 382 6.99 5.55 -11.15
N ASP A 383 7.86 4.58 -11.43
CA ASP A 383 8.62 3.79 -10.44
C ASP A 383 10.06 3.55 -10.92
N GLN A 384 10.81 4.64 -11.03
CA GLN A 384 12.11 4.68 -11.71
C GLN A 384 13.16 3.82 -11.03
N SER A 385 13.06 3.60 -9.72
CA SER A 385 14.02 2.80 -8.96
C SER A 385 13.65 1.32 -8.90
N ASN A 386 12.59 0.87 -9.57
CA ASN A 386 12.16 -0.52 -9.51
C ASN A 386 12.90 -1.38 -10.56
N PRO A 387 13.76 -2.33 -10.12
CA PRO A 387 14.49 -3.21 -11.03
C PRO A 387 13.57 -4.18 -11.77
N HIS A 388 12.42 -4.55 -11.19
CA HIS A 388 11.48 -5.51 -11.76
C HIS A 388 10.85 -5.01 -13.07
N LEU A 389 10.60 -3.72 -13.18
CA LEU A 389 10.02 -3.14 -14.41
C LEU A 389 11.01 -3.21 -15.58
N ARG A 390 12.30 -3.01 -15.32
CA ARG A 390 13.37 -3.18 -16.31
C ARG A 390 13.56 -4.64 -16.71
N LEU A 391 13.46 -5.57 -15.75
CA LEU A 391 13.43 -6.99 -16.04
C LEU A 391 12.28 -7.33 -17.00
N LYS A 392 11.04 -6.92 -16.67
CA LYS A 392 9.87 -7.15 -17.51
C LYS A 392 10.04 -6.62 -18.93
N LEU A 393 10.51 -5.38 -19.06
CA LEU A 393 10.74 -4.77 -20.37
C LEU A 393 11.88 -5.45 -21.14
N GLY A 394 12.96 -5.83 -20.46
CA GLY A 394 14.07 -6.57 -21.07
C GLY A 394 13.64 -7.94 -21.60
N ILE A 395 12.85 -8.69 -20.81
CA ILE A 395 12.26 -9.97 -21.25
C ILE A 395 11.33 -9.76 -22.46
N LEU A 396 10.54 -8.68 -22.48
CA LEU A 396 9.69 -8.36 -23.62
C LEU A 396 10.50 -8.10 -24.89
N PHE A 397 11.55 -7.27 -24.84
CA PHE A 397 12.44 -7.04 -25.99
C PHE A 397 13.11 -8.32 -26.48
N PHE A 398 13.54 -9.17 -25.54
CA PHE A 398 14.14 -10.46 -25.89
C PHE A 398 13.14 -11.37 -26.62
N ASN A 399 11.90 -11.46 -26.16
CA ASN A 399 10.84 -12.22 -26.83
C ASN A 399 10.48 -11.66 -28.21
N LEU A 400 10.74 -10.36 -28.46
CA LEU A 400 10.59 -9.72 -29.76
C LEU A 400 11.84 -9.86 -30.66
N GLY A 401 12.89 -10.53 -30.17
CA GLY A 401 14.13 -10.79 -30.91
C GLY A 401 15.22 -9.72 -30.73
N ASP A 402 14.97 -8.64 -29.98
CA ASP A 402 15.94 -7.58 -29.74
C ASP A 402 16.79 -7.89 -28.50
N SER A 403 17.81 -8.72 -28.72
CA SER A 403 18.73 -9.15 -27.66
C SER A 403 19.57 -8.00 -27.08
N ASP A 404 19.90 -7.00 -27.89
CA ASP A 404 20.76 -5.89 -27.47
C ASP A 404 20.03 -4.97 -26.48
N GLN A 405 18.78 -4.59 -26.80
CA GLN A 405 17.96 -3.81 -25.87
C GLN A 405 17.61 -4.62 -24.62
N ALA A 406 17.36 -5.92 -24.76
CA ALA A 406 17.11 -6.80 -23.63
C ALA A 406 18.29 -6.79 -22.64
N ILE A 407 19.52 -7.04 -23.11
CA ILE A 407 20.72 -7.04 -22.27
C ILE A 407 20.91 -5.67 -21.60
N LYS A 408 20.71 -4.57 -22.35
CA LYS A 408 20.82 -3.21 -21.78
C LYS A 408 19.86 -3.00 -20.61
N LEU A 409 18.59 -3.37 -20.75
CA LEU A 409 17.59 -3.24 -19.69
C LEU A 409 17.85 -4.17 -18.51
N LEU A 410 18.29 -5.41 -18.78
CA LEU A 410 18.65 -6.36 -17.72
C LEU A 410 19.87 -5.86 -16.93
N ASN A 411 20.85 -5.23 -17.58
CA ASN A 411 21.97 -4.57 -16.89
C ASN A 411 21.50 -3.39 -16.02
N GLN A 412 20.55 -2.57 -16.48
CA GLN A 412 19.96 -1.55 -15.63
C GLN A 412 19.22 -2.14 -14.42
N ALA A 413 18.59 -3.32 -14.56
CA ALA A 413 17.99 -4.02 -13.43
C ALA A 413 19.05 -4.49 -12.41
N ILE A 414 20.22 -4.95 -12.89
CA ILE A 414 21.39 -5.29 -12.07
C ILE A 414 21.95 -4.06 -11.36
N GLU A 415 22.08 -2.93 -12.05
CA GLU A 415 22.55 -1.66 -11.45
C GLU A 415 21.65 -1.22 -10.30
N LEU A 416 20.33 -1.36 -10.46
CA LEU A 416 19.37 -1.04 -9.41
C LEU A 416 19.35 -2.06 -8.28
N LYS A 417 19.62 -3.34 -8.55
CA LYS A 417 19.68 -4.41 -7.55
C LYS A 417 20.71 -5.47 -7.93
N GLN A 418 21.92 -5.28 -7.44
CA GLN A 418 23.06 -6.15 -7.76
C GLN A 418 22.91 -7.58 -7.21
N ASN A 419 22.26 -7.74 -6.05
CA ASN A 419 22.06 -9.03 -5.42
C ASN A 419 20.78 -9.76 -5.88
N TRP A 420 20.41 -9.61 -7.16
CA TRP A 420 19.23 -10.25 -7.73
C TRP A 420 19.63 -11.21 -8.84
N ALA A 421 19.47 -12.51 -8.60
CA ALA A 421 19.90 -13.57 -9.53
C ALA A 421 19.19 -13.52 -10.90
N ILE A 422 17.91 -13.12 -10.92
CA ILE A 422 17.04 -13.28 -12.10
C ILE A 422 17.57 -12.53 -13.35
N PRO A 423 17.98 -11.26 -13.29
CA PRO A 423 18.61 -10.58 -14.42
C PRO A 423 19.85 -11.30 -14.97
N TYR A 424 20.75 -11.80 -14.11
CA TYR A 424 21.95 -12.53 -14.54
C TYR A 424 21.59 -13.82 -15.28
N TYR A 425 20.62 -14.57 -14.75
CA TYR A 425 20.11 -15.77 -15.41
C TYR A 425 19.57 -15.46 -16.81
N ASN A 426 18.76 -14.40 -16.95
CA ASN A 426 18.20 -14.01 -18.25
C ASN A 426 19.28 -13.56 -19.23
N ILE A 427 20.27 -12.77 -18.81
CA ILE A 427 21.40 -12.38 -19.68
C ILE A 427 22.19 -13.61 -20.12
N SER A 428 22.44 -14.57 -19.23
CA SER A 428 23.08 -15.84 -19.59
C SER A 428 22.29 -16.59 -20.66
N ALA A 429 20.97 -16.71 -20.50
CA ALA A 429 20.11 -17.38 -21.47
C ALA A 429 20.18 -16.70 -22.86
N ILE A 430 20.23 -15.37 -22.90
CA ILE A 430 20.39 -14.60 -24.15
C ILE A 430 21.74 -14.93 -24.81
N TYR A 431 22.85 -14.88 -24.05
CA TYR A 431 24.18 -15.21 -24.61
C TYR A 431 24.29 -16.66 -25.06
N LYS A 432 23.69 -17.61 -24.32
CA LYS A 432 23.63 -19.03 -24.69
C LYS A 432 22.91 -19.21 -26.03
N LEU A 433 21.79 -18.53 -26.25
CA LEU A 433 21.06 -18.58 -27.52
C LEU A 433 21.84 -17.95 -28.68
N ASN A 434 22.59 -16.89 -28.40
CA ASN A 434 23.52 -16.26 -29.35
C ASN A 434 24.83 -17.06 -29.54
N LYS A 435 24.95 -18.24 -28.91
CA LYS A 435 26.12 -19.15 -28.95
C LYS A 435 27.42 -18.55 -28.37
N ASP A 436 27.34 -17.44 -27.64
CA ASP A 436 28.45 -16.93 -26.85
C ASP A 436 28.45 -17.62 -25.48
N TYR A 437 28.88 -18.88 -25.49
CA TYR A 437 28.89 -19.71 -24.29
C TYR A 437 29.86 -19.19 -23.22
N SER A 438 30.89 -18.42 -23.62
CA SER A 438 31.87 -17.84 -22.71
C SER A 438 31.22 -16.81 -21.77
N ARG A 439 30.47 -15.86 -22.35
CA ARG A 439 29.72 -14.88 -21.57
C ARG A 439 28.53 -15.51 -20.86
N ALA A 440 27.85 -16.47 -21.51
CA ALA A 440 26.76 -17.20 -20.86
C ALA A 440 27.22 -17.82 -19.53
N LEU A 441 28.37 -18.52 -19.55
CA LEU A 441 28.96 -19.13 -18.36
C LEU A 441 29.26 -18.10 -17.26
N GLN A 442 29.84 -16.95 -17.63
CA GLN A 442 30.14 -15.87 -16.68
C GLN A 442 28.86 -15.37 -15.97
N TYR A 443 27.79 -15.09 -16.73
CA TYR A 443 26.55 -14.56 -16.16
C TYR A 443 25.77 -15.60 -15.35
N ILE A 444 25.76 -16.88 -15.75
CA ILE A 444 25.07 -17.91 -14.96
C ILE A 444 25.80 -18.19 -13.64
N GLN A 445 27.14 -18.10 -13.61
CA GLN A 445 27.91 -18.22 -12.37
C GLN A 445 27.65 -17.03 -11.44
N ALA A 446 27.54 -15.81 -11.97
CA ALA A 446 27.11 -14.65 -11.21
C ALA A 446 25.67 -14.82 -10.67
N SER A 447 24.75 -15.38 -11.47
CA SER A 447 23.40 -15.72 -10.99
C SER A 447 23.45 -16.69 -9.80
N GLN A 448 24.29 -17.73 -9.88
CA GLN A 448 24.43 -18.73 -8.82
C GLN A 448 24.86 -18.12 -7.48
N GLN A 449 25.75 -17.12 -7.50
CA GLN A 449 26.21 -16.42 -6.29
C GLN A 449 25.04 -15.78 -5.51
N TYR A 450 24.00 -15.34 -6.21
CA TYR A 450 22.83 -14.67 -5.61
C TYR A 450 21.60 -15.57 -5.47
N THR A 451 21.67 -16.82 -5.92
CA THR A 451 20.61 -17.81 -5.73
C THR A 451 20.81 -18.53 -4.40
N SER A 452 19.78 -18.54 -3.55
CA SER A 452 19.84 -19.25 -2.26
C SER A 452 20.08 -20.75 -2.49
N PRO A 453 21.08 -21.38 -1.84
CA PRO A 453 21.35 -22.81 -1.98
C PRO A 453 20.17 -23.71 -1.59
N ALA A 454 19.27 -23.22 -0.73
CA ALA A 454 18.08 -23.95 -0.30
C ALA A 454 16.89 -23.81 -1.27
N SER A 455 17.01 -22.99 -2.32
CA SER A 455 15.93 -22.78 -3.30
C SER A 455 15.92 -23.88 -4.37
N THR A 456 14.73 -24.20 -4.88
CA THR A 456 14.57 -25.12 -6.02
C THR A 456 15.23 -24.59 -7.30
N ASP A 457 15.40 -23.27 -7.41
CA ASP A 457 16.05 -22.63 -8.54
C ASP A 457 17.58 -22.82 -8.55
N PHE A 458 18.20 -23.12 -7.40
CA PHE A 458 19.64 -23.38 -7.34
C PHE A 458 20.04 -24.61 -8.16
N ALA A 459 19.25 -25.68 -8.10
CA ALA A 459 19.46 -26.88 -8.92
C ALA A 459 19.34 -26.55 -10.42
N LYS A 460 18.34 -25.76 -10.82
CA LYS A 460 18.17 -25.33 -12.21
C LYS A 460 19.39 -24.53 -12.70
N VAL A 461 19.90 -23.61 -11.89
CA VAL A 461 21.11 -22.83 -12.22
C VAL A 461 22.32 -23.74 -12.37
N GLN A 462 22.50 -24.73 -11.49
CA GLN A 462 23.60 -25.71 -11.60
C GLN A 462 23.51 -26.58 -12.86
N ASP A 463 22.31 -27.05 -13.20
CA ASP A 463 22.10 -27.84 -14.40
C ASP A 463 22.36 -27.01 -15.66
N GLU A 464 21.96 -25.73 -15.64
CA GLU A 464 22.23 -24.80 -16.73
C GLU A 464 23.73 -24.52 -16.90
N ILE A 465 24.49 -24.36 -15.80
CA ILE A 465 25.96 -24.25 -15.81
C ILE A 465 26.58 -25.46 -16.51
N LYS A 466 26.25 -26.69 -16.07
CA LYS A 466 26.76 -27.93 -16.68
C LYS A 466 26.42 -28.02 -18.16
N SER A 467 25.22 -27.56 -18.53
CA SER A 467 24.79 -27.54 -19.93
C SER A 467 25.67 -26.62 -20.79
N ILE A 468 26.04 -25.44 -20.27
CA ILE A 468 26.87 -24.46 -20.97
C ILE A 468 28.33 -24.94 -21.03
N GLU A 469 28.86 -25.54 -19.96
CA GLU A 469 30.21 -26.13 -19.94
C GLU A 469 30.37 -27.27 -20.97
N LYS A 470 29.33 -28.10 -21.15
CA LYS A 470 29.32 -29.12 -22.19
C LYS A 470 29.36 -28.49 -23.59
N LEU A 471 28.63 -27.41 -23.82
CA LEU A 471 28.63 -26.70 -25.10
C LEU A 471 29.98 -26.03 -25.40
N LEU A 472 30.70 -25.55 -24.38
CA LEU A 472 32.06 -25.01 -24.49
C LEU A 472 33.09 -26.06 -24.88
N THR A 473 32.93 -27.30 -24.40
CA THR A 473 33.87 -28.40 -24.65
C THR A 473 33.58 -29.17 -25.95
N THR A 474 32.45 -28.90 -26.61
CA THR A 474 32.11 -29.50 -27.90
C THR A 474 32.72 -28.65 -29.04
N PRO A 475 33.57 -29.19 -29.92
CA PRO A 475 34.20 -28.39 -30.97
C PRO A 475 33.14 -27.79 -31.91
N THR A 476 33.05 -26.47 -31.95
CA THR A 476 32.25 -25.74 -32.94
C THR A 476 32.78 -26.06 -34.33
N THR A 477 31.99 -26.77 -35.14
CA THR A 477 32.31 -27.02 -36.55
C THR A 477 32.52 -25.67 -37.24
N PRO A 478 33.67 -25.42 -37.89
CA PRO A 478 33.91 -24.13 -38.53
C PRO A 478 32.89 -23.91 -39.65
N THR A 479 32.27 -22.73 -39.64
CA THR A 479 31.45 -22.23 -40.74
C THR A 479 32.31 -22.22 -42.00
N PRO A 480 31.88 -22.82 -43.13
CA PRO A 480 32.69 -22.82 -44.33
C PRO A 480 32.84 -21.38 -44.84
N THR A 481 34.08 -20.91 -44.86
CA THR A 481 34.49 -19.66 -45.50
C THR A 481 33.94 -19.64 -46.93
N PRO A 482 33.23 -18.60 -47.38
CA PRO A 482 32.81 -18.50 -48.77
C PRO A 482 34.06 -18.39 -49.64
N THR A 483 34.27 -19.40 -50.48
CA THR A 483 35.30 -19.41 -51.51
C THR A 483 35.12 -18.19 -52.41
N PRO A 484 36.14 -17.35 -52.65
CA PRO A 484 36.00 -16.23 -53.57
C PRO A 484 35.76 -16.80 -54.98
N SER A 485 34.63 -16.44 -55.58
CA SER A 485 34.32 -16.80 -56.96
C SER A 485 35.32 -16.12 -57.89
N LYS A 486 36.20 -16.91 -58.51
CA LYS A 486 36.89 -16.48 -59.72
C LYS A 486 35.86 -16.38 -60.84
N LYS A 487 35.55 -15.15 -61.25
CA LYS A 487 35.32 -14.78 -62.66
C LYS A 487 35.63 -13.31 -62.82
#